data_AF-A0A6P4E8E0-F1
#
_entry.id   AF-A0A6P4E8E0-F1
#
_cell.length_a   1.000
_cell.length_b   1.000
_cell.length_c   1.000
_cell.angle_alpha   90.00
_cell.angle_beta   90.00
_cell.angle_gamma   90.00
#
_symmetry.space_group_name_H-M   'P 1'
#
loop_
_entity.id
_entity.type
_entity.pdbx_description
1 polymer ?
#
loop_
_entity_poly.entity_id
_entity_poly.type
_entity_poly.pdbx_seq_one_letter_code
_entity_poly.pdbx_strand_id
1 'polypeptide(L)'
;MQYCWLPQERREPVFREKPPVVISSSRFQRIRANASQAAKKEQLHQQLMRNEADEKLRIGGEELLRKFAGRNLCITREEECARELKQQQEEYLEAKRLAEEETKASRLEHQKTRKERIEAAQKLLEQLRPGPRELQCARLQSEVLRSVNVQREVQAEFAKATQQQQELDRKIFQEQVLRGFEEAQQRHKEQCQQLAEHKKELLHLIADRERERQATKAKELEEALQERERNERMLKDQRDKEKEELASKQRQKREGALASLVMSKQRHLRLQMLEEVEQVQCDVHNQAKGRLEKLKRDRAKERVEQRIRRNEKLAKELAPRLHYSAREDEERHQRQLEEMRKVHSAEQAKKREVREQAKNARLAIQKEEEELARKIRQRAEEERREAVKLRLQNDLTNVQFKKQQRQEHLQRITKLRRELDDQVKKRIEEETRPGTNYNREAQLEELREDAFFFEYAHQLMDEANAKGCPLKPFIRAVGQYKNENRIGAEIRIPRHMVTRLPMGRRTQGDSQPEDKEKSLGKLEPNAEELSKEEQLQRQKIEESLKKIESLILQESNAKKDAKISK
;
A
#
# COMPACT_ATOMS: atom_id res chain seq x y z
N MET A 1 88.32 92.19 97.86
CA MET A 1 87.76 93.04 98.93
C MET A 1 86.33 92.66 99.31
N GLN A 2 86.13 91.86 100.35
CA GLN A 2 86.15 90.40 100.30
C GLN A 2 85.65 89.90 101.65
N TYR A 3 84.35 89.97 101.96
CA TYR A 3 83.87 89.32 103.20
C TYR A 3 82.45 88.77 103.06
N CYS A 4 82.42 87.44 103.05
CA CYS A 4 81.29 86.58 103.38
C CYS A 4 80.81 86.85 104.82
N TRP A 5 79.50 87.02 105.03
CA TRP A 5 78.89 86.94 106.36
C TRP A 5 77.48 86.35 106.27
N LEU A 6 77.39 85.11 106.74
CA LEU A 6 76.34 84.44 107.53
C LEU A 6 74.83 84.81 107.44
N PRO A 7 73.97 83.84 107.77
CA PRO A 7 72.64 83.65 107.23
C PRO A 7 71.64 84.54 107.94
N GLN A 8 70.79 85.18 107.16
CA GLN A 8 69.63 85.87 107.68
C GLN A 8 68.46 85.50 106.79
N GLU A 9 67.80 84.43 107.23
CA GLU A 9 66.35 84.28 107.18
C GLU A 9 65.70 85.67 107.32
N ARG A 10 65.48 86.30 106.19
CA ARG A 10 64.73 87.55 106.07
C ARG A 10 63.65 87.20 105.08
N ARG A 11 62.65 86.48 105.59
CA ARG A 11 61.38 87.09 105.97
C ARG A 11 60.77 87.63 104.69
N GLU A 12 59.95 86.76 104.10
CA GLU A 12 59.08 87.10 102.99
C GLU A 12 58.47 88.49 103.24
N PRO A 13 58.48 89.37 102.23
CA PRO A 13 57.96 90.71 102.38
C PRO A 13 56.52 90.64 102.86
N VAL A 14 56.30 91.10 104.10
CA VAL A 14 54.98 91.27 104.71
C VAL A 14 54.22 92.27 103.85
N PHE A 15 53.45 91.76 102.89
CA PHE A 15 52.40 92.53 102.27
C PHE A 15 51.32 92.71 103.33
N ARG A 16 51.40 93.83 104.06
CA ARG A 16 50.23 94.36 104.75
C ARG A 16 49.14 94.46 103.72
N GLU A 17 48.04 93.73 103.92
CA GLU A 17 46.85 93.91 103.12
C GLU A 17 46.47 95.40 103.20
N LYS A 18 46.69 96.12 102.09
CA LYS A 18 46.06 97.42 101.89
C LYS A 18 44.56 97.15 101.84
N PRO A 19 43.74 98.00 102.47
CA PRO A 19 42.31 97.77 102.56
C PRO A 19 41.75 97.53 101.15
N PRO A 20 40.83 96.57 100.97
CA PRO A 20 40.29 96.24 99.66
C PRO A 20 39.69 97.49 99.02
N VAL A 21 40.30 97.94 97.92
CA VAL A 21 39.68 98.90 97.00
C VAL A 21 38.76 98.09 96.12
N VAL A 22 37.48 98.13 96.46
CA VAL A 22 36.44 97.53 95.64
C VAL A 22 36.26 98.39 94.40
N ILE A 23 36.95 98.03 93.31
CA ILE A 23 36.68 98.59 91.97
C ILE A 23 35.54 97.77 91.37
N SER A 24 34.57 98.45 90.77
CA SER A 24 33.46 97.78 90.11
C SER A 24 33.96 96.81 89.04
N SER A 25 33.31 95.64 88.97
CA SER A 25 33.61 94.55 88.04
C SER A 25 33.79 95.03 86.60
N SER A 26 33.03 96.06 86.20
CA SER A 26 33.05 96.64 84.86
C SER A 26 34.42 97.16 84.42
N ARG A 27 35.20 97.79 85.33
CA ARG A 27 36.44 98.47 84.95
C ARG A 27 37.59 97.50 84.76
N PHE A 28 37.65 96.47 85.61
CA PHE A 28 38.62 95.37 85.50
C PHE A 28 38.43 94.57 84.20
N GLN A 29 37.18 94.34 83.80
CA GLN A 29 36.86 93.61 82.58
C GLN A 29 37.37 94.32 81.32
N ARG A 30 37.29 95.67 81.24
CA ARG A 30 37.71 96.41 80.04
C ARG A 30 39.22 96.34 79.77
N ILE A 31 40.04 96.50 80.81
CA ILE A 31 41.51 96.45 80.67
C ILE A 31 41.93 95.05 80.24
N ARG A 32 41.34 94.02 80.85
CA ARG A 32 41.54 92.62 80.46
C ARG A 32 41.11 92.36 79.01
N ALA A 33 40.03 92.98 78.55
CA ALA A 33 39.54 92.81 77.19
C ALA A 33 40.51 93.37 76.14
N ASN A 34 41.04 94.59 76.33
CA ASN A 34 41.89 95.24 75.32
C ASN A 34 43.27 94.58 75.16
N ALA A 35 43.92 94.16 76.25
CA ALA A 35 45.18 93.41 76.15
C ALA A 35 45.01 92.07 75.41
N SER A 36 43.82 91.45 75.51
CA SER A 36 43.53 90.18 74.83
C SER A 36 43.29 90.30 73.33
N GLN A 37 43.06 91.50 72.77
CA GLN A 37 42.65 91.64 71.36
C GLN A 37 43.79 91.42 70.36
N ALA A 38 45.02 91.84 70.66
CA ALA A 38 46.16 91.62 69.77
C ALA A 38 46.52 90.13 69.68
N ALA A 39 46.61 89.45 70.84
CA ALA A 39 46.84 88.01 70.91
C ALA A 39 45.76 87.19 70.20
N LYS A 40 44.49 87.65 70.24
CA LYS A 40 43.40 87.01 69.49
C LYS A 40 43.60 87.09 67.98
N LYS A 41 44.10 88.21 67.43
CA LYS A 41 44.32 88.35 65.99
C LYS A 41 45.43 87.45 65.47
N GLU A 42 46.53 87.30 66.21
CA GLU A 42 47.61 86.37 65.85
C GLU A 42 47.16 84.91 65.94
N GLN A 43 46.40 84.55 66.98
CA GLN A 43 45.81 83.22 67.10
C GLN A 43 44.89 82.90 65.93
N LEU A 44 44.07 83.85 65.48
CA LEU A 44 43.20 83.66 64.31
C LEU A 44 44.01 83.42 63.03
N HIS A 45 45.11 84.14 62.82
CA HIS A 45 45.95 83.95 61.64
C HIS A 45 46.62 82.56 61.62
N GLN A 46 47.14 82.09 62.77
CA GLN A 46 47.71 80.74 62.88
C GLN A 46 46.66 79.64 62.69
N GLN A 47 45.43 79.86 63.16
CA GLN A 47 44.32 78.93 62.94
C GLN A 47 43.96 78.82 61.46
N LEU A 48 43.93 79.94 60.72
CA LEU A 48 43.67 79.91 59.27
C LEU A 48 44.72 79.07 58.53
N MET A 49 46.01 79.26 58.82
CA MET A 49 47.07 78.47 58.19
C MET A 49 47.00 76.97 58.52
N ARG A 50 46.57 76.62 59.74
CA ARG A 50 46.34 75.21 60.13
C ARG A 50 45.15 74.61 59.38
N ASN A 51 44.05 75.34 59.30
CA ASN A 51 42.85 74.88 58.60
C ASN A 51 43.14 74.63 57.11
N GLU A 52 43.91 75.49 56.45
CA GLU A 52 44.32 75.28 55.05
C GLU A 52 45.21 74.04 54.87
N ALA A 53 46.07 73.72 55.85
CA ALA A 53 46.88 72.51 55.82
C ALA A 53 46.03 71.25 56.05
N ASP A 54 45.08 71.31 56.98
CA ASP A 54 44.16 70.21 57.28
C ASP A 54 43.22 69.92 56.10
N GLU A 55 42.73 70.95 55.39
CA GLU A 55 41.91 70.75 54.19
C GLU A 55 42.68 70.05 53.07
N LYS A 56 43.97 70.39 52.86
CA LYS A 56 44.81 69.70 51.88
C LYS A 56 45.03 68.24 52.24
N LEU A 57 45.25 67.92 53.51
CA LEU A 57 45.34 66.54 54.00
C LEU A 57 44.02 65.79 53.86
N ARG A 58 42.88 66.47 54.13
CA ARG A 58 41.54 65.90 54.00
C ARG A 58 41.23 65.52 52.55
N ILE A 59 41.50 66.42 51.59
CA ILE A 59 41.29 66.16 50.17
C ILE A 59 42.17 64.99 49.69
N GLY A 60 43.46 64.96 50.07
CA GLY A 60 44.33 63.83 49.75
C GLY A 60 43.85 62.51 50.37
N GLY A 61 43.31 62.55 51.60
CA GLY A 61 42.69 61.41 52.26
C GLY A 61 41.42 60.91 51.55
N GLU A 62 40.56 61.82 51.10
CA GLU A 62 39.34 61.48 50.34
C GLU A 62 39.67 60.85 48.98
N GLU A 63 40.73 61.27 48.31
CA GLU A 63 41.19 60.66 47.06
C GLU A 63 41.73 59.23 47.26
N LEU A 64 42.46 59.00 48.36
CA LEU A 64 42.91 57.66 48.74
C LEU A 64 41.73 56.77 49.10
N LEU A 65 40.75 57.28 49.85
CA LEU A 65 39.52 56.57 50.12
C LEU A 65 38.71 56.32 48.84
N ARG A 66 38.65 57.23 47.87
CA ARG A 66 37.99 56.90 46.59
C ARG A 66 38.66 55.78 45.82
N LYS A 67 40.00 55.70 45.87
CA LYS A 67 40.76 54.65 45.16
C LYS A 67 40.75 53.31 45.89
N PHE A 68 40.66 53.32 47.23
CA PHE A 68 40.87 52.13 48.06
C PHE A 68 39.72 51.80 49.01
N ALA A 69 38.80 52.71 49.30
CA ALA A 69 37.63 52.39 50.12
C ALA A 69 36.68 51.46 49.36
N GLY A 70 36.42 50.31 49.96
CA GLY A 70 35.54 49.28 49.42
C GLY A 70 36.22 48.21 48.56
N ARG A 71 37.54 48.31 48.34
CA ARG A 71 38.33 47.20 47.76
C ARG A 71 39.16 46.56 48.86
N ASN A 72 38.69 45.42 49.37
CA ASN A 72 39.57 44.49 50.09
C ASN A 72 40.66 44.09 49.08
N LEU A 73 41.89 44.62 49.25
CA LEU A 73 43.02 44.41 48.33
C LEU A 73 43.53 42.96 48.33
N CYS A 74 43.01 42.12 49.22
CA CYS A 74 43.09 40.68 49.15
C CYS A 74 41.66 40.14 49.26
N ILE A 75 41.10 39.61 48.18
CA ILE A 75 39.93 38.74 48.27
C ILE A 75 40.41 37.50 49.02
N THR A 76 39.79 37.14 50.14
CA THR A 76 40.14 35.89 50.82
C THR A 76 39.72 34.73 49.91
N ARG A 77 40.43 33.57 49.97
CA ARG A 77 40.05 32.37 49.19
C ARG A 77 38.56 32.01 49.37
N GLU A 78 38.00 32.32 50.52
CA GLU A 78 36.59 32.13 50.86
C GLU A 78 35.65 33.04 50.05
N GLU A 79 36.02 34.30 49.82
CA GLU A 79 35.24 35.23 49.00
C GLU A 79 35.32 34.90 47.49
N GLU A 80 36.46 34.37 47.02
CA GLU A 80 36.60 33.83 45.65
C GLU A 80 35.73 32.60 45.48
N CYS A 81 35.82 31.62 46.40
CA CYS A 81 34.94 30.44 46.40
C CYS A 81 33.46 30.85 46.45
N ALA A 82 33.09 31.86 47.23
CA ALA A 82 31.71 32.34 47.30
C ALA A 82 31.24 33.00 46.00
N ARG A 83 32.13 33.67 45.26
CA ARG A 83 31.82 34.25 43.94
C ARG A 83 31.74 33.17 42.87
N GLU A 84 32.65 32.21 42.86
CA GLU A 84 32.60 31.05 41.96
C GLU A 84 31.33 30.23 42.20
N LEU A 85 30.95 30.00 43.46
CA LEU A 85 29.69 29.34 43.80
C LEU A 85 28.47 30.13 43.32
N LYS A 86 28.49 31.46 43.40
CA LYS A 86 27.39 32.31 42.88
C LYS A 86 27.33 32.27 41.36
N GLN A 87 28.47 32.36 40.68
CA GLN A 87 28.53 32.25 39.22
C GLN A 87 28.08 30.87 38.74
N GLN A 88 28.54 29.79 39.39
CA GLN A 88 28.08 28.43 39.10
C GLN A 88 26.57 28.26 39.35
N GLN A 89 26.03 28.91 40.40
CA GLN A 89 24.59 28.92 40.65
C GLN A 89 23.83 29.70 39.58
N GLU A 90 24.33 30.85 39.15
CA GLU A 90 23.73 31.67 38.09
C GLU A 90 23.77 30.94 36.75
N GLU A 91 24.92 30.40 36.35
CA GLU A 91 25.08 29.56 35.15
C GLU A 91 24.18 28.33 35.19
N TYR A 92 24.05 27.68 36.34
CA TYR A 92 23.16 26.54 36.52
C TYR A 92 21.68 26.94 36.40
N LEU A 93 21.29 28.10 36.93
CA LEU A 93 19.94 28.63 36.81
C LEU A 93 19.62 29.05 35.37
N GLU A 94 20.58 29.65 34.66
CA GLU A 94 20.45 30.01 33.25
C GLU A 94 20.38 28.77 32.36
N ALA A 95 21.25 27.78 32.57
CA ALA A 95 21.19 26.49 31.88
C ALA A 95 19.86 25.77 32.13
N LYS A 96 19.31 25.84 33.35
CA LYS A 96 17.97 25.34 33.66
C LYS A 96 16.87 26.06 32.90
N ARG A 97 16.92 27.40 32.84
CA ARG A 97 15.94 28.20 32.09
C ARG A 97 15.97 27.87 30.61
N LEU A 98 17.16 27.80 30.01
CA LEU A 98 17.34 27.42 28.61
C LEU A 98 16.83 25.99 28.35
N ALA A 99 17.15 25.03 29.22
CA ALA A 99 16.62 23.67 29.10
C ALA A 99 15.08 23.61 29.23
N GLU A 100 14.47 24.43 30.10
CA GLU A 100 13.02 24.55 30.21
C GLU A 100 12.39 25.20 28.96
N GLU A 101 13.04 26.17 28.34
CA GLU A 101 12.58 26.82 27.11
C GLU A 101 12.70 25.87 25.90
N GLU A 102 13.82 25.19 25.75
CA GLU A 102 14.03 24.16 24.71
C GLU A 102 13.05 23.00 24.85
N THR A 103 12.80 22.53 26.08
CA THR A 103 11.78 21.48 26.31
C THR A 103 10.37 21.97 26.04
N LYS A 104 10.04 23.24 26.32
CA LYS A 104 8.75 23.84 25.92
C LYS A 104 8.63 23.96 24.40
N ALA A 105 9.66 24.44 23.71
CA ALA A 105 9.70 24.55 22.25
C ALA A 105 9.54 23.17 21.59
N SER A 106 10.33 22.19 22.03
CA SER A 106 10.23 20.79 21.59
C SER A 106 8.84 20.22 21.83
N ARG A 107 8.21 20.47 22.97
CA ARG A 107 6.81 20.03 23.23
C ARG A 107 5.82 20.67 22.27
N LEU A 108 5.97 21.95 21.94
CA LEU A 108 5.10 22.65 20.99
C LEU A 108 5.29 22.11 19.57
N GLU A 109 6.52 21.86 19.14
CA GLU A 109 6.83 21.23 17.86
C GLU A 109 6.29 19.79 17.78
N HIS A 110 6.44 19.01 18.85
CA HIS A 110 5.84 17.69 18.96
C HIS A 110 4.31 17.74 18.90
N GLN A 111 3.68 18.76 19.50
CA GLN A 111 2.23 18.95 19.39
C GLN A 111 1.82 19.33 17.96
N LYS A 112 2.54 20.22 17.28
CA LYS A 112 2.27 20.59 15.88
C LYS A 112 2.42 19.40 14.95
N THR A 113 3.56 18.70 15.01
CA THR A 113 3.79 17.50 14.19
C THR A 113 2.80 16.39 14.51
N ARG A 114 2.38 16.22 15.77
CA ARG A 114 1.31 15.30 16.13
C ARG A 114 -0.03 15.71 15.52
N LYS A 115 -0.40 16.99 15.57
CA LYS A 115 -1.63 17.50 14.95
C LYS A 115 -1.61 17.29 13.45
N GLU A 116 -0.51 17.64 12.77
CA GLU A 116 -0.33 17.41 11.33
C GLU A 116 -0.44 15.92 10.97
N ARG A 117 0.14 15.02 11.78
CA ARG A 117 0.00 13.57 11.57
C ARG A 117 -1.44 13.09 11.76
N ILE A 118 -2.15 13.63 12.75
CA ILE A 118 -3.56 13.30 12.99
C ILE A 118 -4.42 13.82 11.83
N GLU A 119 -4.23 15.06 11.40
CA GLU A 119 -4.95 15.66 10.27
C GLU A 119 -4.66 14.91 8.96
N ALA A 120 -3.41 14.52 8.71
CA ALA A 120 -3.04 13.71 7.55
C ALA A 120 -3.69 12.32 7.60
N ALA A 121 -3.72 11.69 8.78
CA ALA A 121 -4.41 10.41 8.97
C ALA A 121 -5.92 10.55 8.79
N GLN A 122 -6.54 11.62 9.30
CA GLN A 122 -7.96 11.91 9.13
C GLN A 122 -8.32 12.10 7.65
N LYS A 123 -7.57 12.93 6.92
CA LYS A 123 -7.74 13.10 5.47
C LYS A 123 -7.60 11.78 4.72
N LEU A 124 -6.66 10.94 5.11
CA LEU A 124 -6.47 9.62 4.51
C LEU A 124 -7.67 8.69 4.79
N LEU A 125 -8.19 8.69 6.02
CA LEU A 125 -9.38 7.92 6.37
C LEU A 125 -10.62 8.40 5.59
N GLU A 126 -10.80 9.71 5.44
CA GLU A 126 -11.87 10.28 4.63
C GLU A 126 -11.73 9.89 3.15
N GLN A 127 -10.51 9.91 2.59
CA GLN A 127 -10.24 9.46 1.22
C GLN A 127 -10.50 7.97 1.00
N LEU A 128 -10.33 7.13 2.03
CA LEU A 128 -10.58 5.69 1.95
C LEU A 128 -12.08 5.33 2.01
N ARG A 129 -12.95 6.28 2.35
CA ARG A 129 -14.41 6.09 2.32
C ARG A 129 -14.90 5.78 0.90
N PRO A 130 -16.03 5.06 0.75
CA PRO A 130 -16.53 4.62 -0.55
C PRO A 130 -16.71 5.76 -1.57
N GLY A 131 -17.33 6.88 -1.18
CA GLY A 131 -17.52 8.03 -2.07
C GLY A 131 -16.20 8.59 -2.61
N PRO A 132 -15.30 9.10 -1.75
CA PRO A 132 -13.99 9.62 -2.20
C PRO A 132 -13.13 8.60 -2.95
N ARG A 133 -13.23 7.31 -2.61
CA ARG A 133 -12.56 6.23 -3.35
C ARG A 133 -13.07 6.10 -4.79
N GLU A 134 -14.36 6.24 -5.01
CA GLU A 134 -14.94 6.25 -6.36
C GLU A 134 -14.46 7.47 -7.17
N LEU A 135 -14.29 8.63 -6.54
CA LEU A 135 -13.68 9.80 -7.18
C LEU A 135 -12.23 9.55 -7.58
N GLN A 136 -11.44 8.83 -6.77
CA GLN A 136 -10.09 8.42 -7.14
C GLN A 136 -10.08 7.45 -8.32
N CYS A 137 -11.02 6.50 -8.35
CA CYS A 137 -11.21 5.63 -9.51
C CYS A 137 -11.57 6.44 -10.77
N ALA A 138 -12.46 7.44 -10.64
CA ALA A 138 -12.81 8.34 -11.72
C ALA A 138 -11.61 9.17 -12.22
N ARG A 139 -10.74 9.62 -11.30
CA ARG A 139 -9.48 10.28 -11.64
C ARG A 139 -8.60 9.40 -12.51
N LEU A 140 -8.32 8.17 -12.07
CA LEU A 140 -7.51 7.23 -12.83
C LEU A 140 -8.13 6.93 -14.20
N GLN A 141 -9.45 6.74 -14.27
CA GLN A 141 -10.16 6.56 -15.53
C GLN A 141 -10.01 7.76 -16.46
N SER A 142 -10.05 9.00 -15.93
CA SER A 142 -9.85 10.21 -16.71
C SER A 142 -8.44 10.30 -17.29
N GLU A 143 -7.41 9.92 -16.52
CA GLU A 143 -6.02 9.88 -16.97
C GLU A 143 -5.81 8.85 -18.07
N VAL A 144 -6.42 7.67 -17.95
CA VAL A 144 -6.42 6.64 -19.00
C VAL A 144 -7.12 7.14 -20.26
N LEU A 145 -8.26 7.82 -20.14
CA LEU A 145 -8.94 8.38 -21.31
C LEU A 145 -8.10 9.45 -22.00
N ARG A 146 -7.38 10.28 -21.24
CA ARG A 146 -6.42 11.24 -21.80
C ARG A 146 -5.31 10.51 -22.58
N SER A 147 -4.69 9.48 -22.01
CA SER A 147 -3.62 8.75 -22.69
C SER A 147 -4.11 8.05 -23.97
N VAL A 148 -5.33 7.49 -23.95
CA VAL A 148 -5.97 6.92 -25.14
C VAL A 148 -6.22 7.98 -26.22
N ASN A 149 -6.64 9.19 -25.85
CA ASN A 149 -6.84 10.27 -26.81
C ASN A 149 -5.51 10.68 -27.47
N VAL A 150 -4.44 10.83 -26.69
CA VAL A 150 -3.09 11.12 -27.21
C VAL A 150 -2.62 10.00 -28.15
N GLN A 151 -2.83 8.72 -27.78
CA GLN A 151 -2.50 7.60 -28.66
C GLN A 151 -3.25 7.63 -29.99
N ARG A 152 -4.52 8.04 -30.00
CA ARG A 152 -5.31 8.19 -31.23
C ARG A 152 -4.77 9.29 -32.12
N GLU A 153 -4.35 10.42 -31.54
CA GLU A 153 -3.72 11.52 -32.28
C GLU A 153 -2.42 11.04 -32.95
N VAL A 154 -1.55 10.37 -32.20
CA VAL A 154 -0.31 9.78 -32.71
C VAL A 154 -0.57 8.74 -33.81
N GLN A 155 -1.57 7.86 -33.64
CA GLN A 155 -1.95 6.90 -34.67
C GLN A 155 -2.45 7.58 -35.95
N ALA A 156 -3.19 8.69 -35.82
CA ALA A 156 -3.64 9.46 -36.99
C ALA A 156 -2.45 10.10 -37.73
N GLU A 157 -1.42 10.57 -37.02
CA GLU A 157 -0.19 11.06 -37.63
C GLU A 157 0.58 9.95 -38.35
N PHE A 158 0.73 8.78 -37.73
CA PHE A 158 1.33 7.61 -38.39
C PHE A 158 0.54 7.17 -39.62
N ALA A 159 -0.79 7.21 -39.58
CA ALA A 159 -1.64 6.90 -40.73
C ALA A 159 -1.40 7.90 -41.89
N LYS A 160 -1.25 9.19 -41.60
CA LYS A 160 -0.90 10.19 -42.62
C LYS A 160 0.50 9.96 -43.20
N ALA A 161 1.49 9.68 -42.36
CA ALA A 161 2.86 9.40 -42.80
C ALA A 161 2.93 8.14 -43.69
N THR A 162 2.23 7.08 -43.31
CA THR A 162 2.15 5.86 -44.12
C THR A 162 1.44 6.07 -45.46
N GLN A 163 0.39 6.88 -45.52
CA GLN A 163 -0.24 7.30 -46.78
C GLN A 163 0.74 8.04 -47.69
N GLN A 164 1.49 9.01 -47.14
CA GLN A 164 2.51 9.74 -47.91
C GLN A 164 3.60 8.81 -48.44
N GLN A 165 4.07 7.85 -47.64
CA GLN A 165 5.02 6.84 -48.10
C GLN A 165 4.46 6.00 -49.26
N GLN A 166 3.21 5.52 -49.14
CA GLN A 166 2.57 4.76 -50.22
C GLN A 166 2.42 5.55 -51.51
N GLU A 167 2.13 6.85 -51.43
CA GLU A 167 2.07 7.72 -52.61
C GLU A 167 3.44 7.88 -53.27
N LEU A 168 4.52 8.01 -52.48
CA LEU A 168 5.88 8.04 -53.00
C LEU A 168 6.27 6.71 -53.64
N ASP A 169 5.97 5.58 -53.01
CA ASP A 169 6.24 4.25 -53.56
C ASP A 169 5.52 4.01 -54.88
N ARG A 170 4.25 4.47 -54.99
CA ARG A 170 3.48 4.42 -56.25
C ARG A 170 4.15 5.24 -57.35
N LYS A 171 4.66 6.44 -57.04
CA LYS A 171 5.39 7.26 -58.02
C LYS A 171 6.66 6.57 -58.48
N ILE A 172 7.45 6.03 -57.55
CA ILE A 172 8.68 5.28 -57.85
C ILE A 172 8.38 4.07 -58.74
N PHE A 173 7.33 3.30 -58.41
CA PHE A 173 6.92 2.16 -59.22
C PHE A 173 6.49 2.56 -60.63
N GLN A 174 5.70 3.64 -60.77
CA GLN A 174 5.30 4.16 -62.09
C GLN A 174 6.52 4.56 -62.93
N GLU A 175 7.50 5.23 -62.33
CA GLU A 175 8.75 5.59 -63.01
C GLU A 175 9.55 4.35 -63.45
N GLN A 176 9.64 3.32 -62.59
CA GLN A 176 10.30 2.06 -62.93
C GLN A 176 9.61 1.33 -64.08
N VAL A 177 8.28 1.29 -64.08
CA VAL A 177 7.49 0.68 -65.16
C VAL A 177 7.70 1.42 -66.47
N LEU A 178 7.65 2.75 -66.48
CA LEU A 178 7.90 3.56 -67.68
C LEU A 178 9.31 3.32 -68.24
N ARG A 179 10.34 3.32 -67.38
CA ARG A 179 11.71 2.98 -67.79
C ARG A 179 11.80 1.57 -68.38
N GLY A 180 11.14 0.59 -67.75
CA GLY A 180 11.08 -0.78 -68.27
C GLY A 180 10.43 -0.89 -69.65
N PHE A 181 9.37 -0.11 -69.91
CA PHE A 181 8.76 -0.03 -71.23
C PHE A 181 9.68 0.59 -72.29
N GLU A 182 10.39 1.67 -71.93
CA GLU A 182 11.35 2.32 -72.83
C GLU A 182 12.50 1.38 -73.21
N GLU A 183 13.06 0.66 -72.24
CA GLU A 183 14.10 -0.35 -72.48
C GLU A 183 13.59 -1.50 -73.36
N ALA A 184 12.37 -2.00 -73.12
CA ALA A 184 11.78 -3.06 -73.92
C ALA A 184 11.54 -2.64 -75.37
N GLN A 185 11.11 -1.39 -75.60
CA GLN A 185 10.96 -0.84 -76.95
C GLN A 185 12.30 -0.70 -77.66
N GLN A 186 13.35 -0.29 -76.96
CA GLN A 186 14.71 -0.21 -77.53
C GLN A 186 15.21 -1.59 -77.94
N ARG A 187 15.12 -2.60 -77.06
CA ARG A 187 15.50 -3.99 -77.38
C ARG A 187 14.71 -4.54 -78.57
N HIS A 188 13.41 -4.26 -78.67
CA HIS A 188 12.59 -4.69 -79.80
C HIS A 188 13.05 -4.04 -81.13
N LYS A 189 13.37 -2.74 -81.11
CA LYS A 189 13.90 -2.03 -82.28
C LYS A 189 15.24 -2.63 -82.74
N GLU A 190 16.15 -2.89 -81.81
CA GLU A 190 17.44 -3.54 -82.08
C GLU A 190 17.24 -4.93 -82.71
N GLN A 191 16.34 -5.76 -82.15
CA GLN A 191 16.03 -7.08 -82.71
C GLN A 191 15.44 -7.00 -84.12
N CYS A 192 14.53 -6.05 -84.38
CA CYS A 192 13.99 -5.83 -85.73
C CYS A 192 15.08 -5.42 -86.73
N GLN A 193 16.05 -4.61 -86.31
CA GLN A 193 17.19 -4.22 -87.15
C GLN A 193 18.06 -5.43 -87.49
N GLN A 194 18.44 -6.24 -86.49
CA GLN A 194 19.22 -7.47 -86.68
C GLN A 194 18.52 -8.46 -87.61
N LEU A 195 17.20 -8.64 -87.45
CA LEU A 195 16.42 -9.52 -88.34
C LEU A 195 16.34 -8.99 -89.77
N ALA A 196 16.25 -7.66 -89.94
CA ALA A 196 16.26 -7.03 -91.26
C ALA A 196 17.60 -7.19 -91.97
N GLU A 197 18.71 -7.08 -91.24
CA GLU A 197 20.07 -7.34 -91.73
C GLU A 197 20.22 -8.80 -92.16
N HIS A 198 19.87 -9.74 -91.28
CA HIS A 198 19.91 -11.18 -91.58
C HIS A 198 19.02 -11.56 -92.77
N LYS A 199 17.83 -10.94 -92.91
CA LYS A 199 16.96 -11.14 -94.08
C LYS A 199 17.65 -10.70 -95.39
N LYS A 200 18.35 -9.57 -95.39
CA LYS A 200 19.09 -9.09 -96.57
C LYS A 200 20.21 -10.06 -96.94
N GLU A 201 20.97 -10.54 -95.96
CA GLU A 201 22.02 -11.54 -96.17
C GLU A 201 21.47 -12.84 -96.77
N LEU A 202 20.35 -13.35 -96.24
CA LEU A 202 19.70 -14.54 -96.79
C LEU A 202 19.21 -14.35 -98.23
N LEU A 203 18.65 -13.18 -98.57
CA LEU A 203 18.22 -12.88 -99.94
C LEU A 203 19.41 -12.86 -100.90
N HIS A 204 20.55 -12.31 -100.48
CA HIS A 204 21.78 -12.37 -101.25
C HIS A 204 22.24 -13.83 -101.48
N LEU A 205 22.27 -14.65 -100.43
CA LEU A 205 22.64 -16.06 -100.54
C LEU A 205 21.68 -16.87 -101.43
N ILE A 206 20.38 -16.57 -101.41
CA ILE A 206 19.40 -17.20 -102.29
C ILE A 206 19.69 -16.82 -103.75
N ALA A 207 19.92 -15.54 -104.04
CA ALA A 207 20.24 -15.08 -105.39
C ALA A 207 21.54 -15.72 -105.93
N ASP A 208 22.56 -15.88 -105.07
CA ASP A 208 23.80 -16.55 -105.45
C ASP A 208 23.58 -18.04 -105.76
N ARG A 209 22.80 -18.74 -104.92
CA ARG A 209 22.40 -20.13 -105.20
C ARG A 209 21.56 -20.27 -106.46
N GLU A 210 20.72 -19.29 -106.79
CA GLU A 210 19.95 -19.30 -108.04
C GLU A 210 20.85 -19.17 -109.26
N ARG A 211 21.90 -18.34 -109.19
CA ARG A 211 22.94 -18.25 -110.23
C ARG A 211 23.69 -19.57 -110.39
N GLU A 212 24.07 -20.22 -109.29
CA GLU A 212 24.70 -21.54 -109.31
C GLU A 212 23.76 -22.61 -109.91
N ARG A 213 22.47 -22.57 -109.58
CA ARG A 213 21.44 -23.46 -110.16
C ARG A 213 21.26 -23.24 -111.66
N GLN A 214 21.32 -22.00 -112.13
CA GLN A 214 21.25 -21.71 -113.56
C GLN A 214 22.50 -22.22 -114.29
N ALA A 215 23.68 -22.05 -113.68
CA ALA A 215 24.94 -22.56 -114.23
C ALA A 215 24.98 -24.10 -114.28
N THR A 216 24.45 -24.78 -113.26
CA THR A 216 24.32 -26.25 -113.24
C THR A 216 23.28 -26.74 -114.25
N LYS A 217 22.10 -26.10 -114.34
CA LYS A 217 21.11 -26.43 -115.38
C LYS A 217 21.65 -26.26 -116.80
N ALA A 218 22.48 -25.25 -117.04
CA ALA A 218 23.12 -25.06 -118.35
C ALA A 218 24.05 -26.24 -118.66
N LYS A 219 24.87 -26.68 -117.70
CA LYS A 219 25.72 -27.88 -117.84
C LYS A 219 24.90 -29.15 -118.04
N GLU A 220 23.82 -29.33 -117.28
CA GLU A 220 22.90 -30.47 -117.41
C GLU A 220 22.22 -30.50 -118.79
N LEU A 221 21.88 -29.35 -119.38
CA LEU A 221 21.33 -29.29 -120.74
C LEU A 221 22.35 -29.70 -121.79
N GLU A 222 23.61 -29.28 -121.64
CA GLU A 222 24.71 -29.69 -122.52
C GLU A 222 24.95 -31.21 -122.43
N GLU A 223 24.97 -31.76 -121.20
CA GLU A 223 25.07 -33.20 -120.96
C GLU A 223 23.85 -33.95 -121.51
N ALA A 224 22.64 -33.45 -121.31
CA ALA A 224 21.41 -34.07 -121.80
C ALA A 224 21.33 -34.09 -123.33
N LEU A 225 21.88 -33.10 -124.04
CA LEU A 225 22.00 -33.13 -125.50
C LEU A 225 22.96 -34.25 -125.95
N GLN A 226 24.11 -34.38 -125.29
CA GLN A 226 25.06 -35.46 -125.55
C GLN A 226 24.48 -36.84 -125.21
N GLU A 227 23.68 -36.94 -124.14
CA GLU A 227 22.96 -38.16 -123.77
C GLU A 227 21.82 -38.47 -124.72
N ARG A 228 21.09 -37.49 -125.26
CA ARG A 228 20.06 -37.73 -126.29
C ARG A 228 20.66 -38.35 -127.54
N GLU A 229 21.81 -37.86 -127.99
CA GLU A 229 22.52 -38.46 -129.13
C GLU A 229 22.96 -39.91 -128.84
N ARG A 230 23.37 -40.21 -127.60
CA ARG A 230 23.71 -41.58 -127.17
C ARG A 230 22.46 -42.46 -127.02
N ASN A 231 21.39 -41.92 -126.43
CA ASN A 231 20.14 -42.62 -126.16
C ASN A 231 19.33 -42.87 -127.44
N GLU A 232 19.38 -42.02 -128.45
CA GLU A 232 18.77 -42.32 -129.75
C GLU A 232 19.43 -43.53 -130.42
N ARG A 233 20.74 -43.70 -130.23
CA ARG A 233 21.47 -44.89 -130.69
C ARG A 233 21.06 -46.12 -129.86
N MET A 234 21.01 -46.01 -128.53
CA MET A 234 20.61 -47.11 -127.63
C MET A 234 19.11 -47.46 -127.70
N LEU A 235 18.21 -46.52 -127.96
CA LEU A 235 16.76 -46.73 -128.08
C LEU A 235 16.40 -47.46 -129.37
N LYS A 236 17.17 -47.29 -130.44
CA LYS A 236 17.05 -48.16 -131.61
C LYS A 236 17.35 -49.61 -131.20
N ASP A 237 18.43 -49.82 -130.45
CA ASP A 237 18.87 -51.15 -130.00
C ASP A 237 17.96 -51.76 -128.90
N GLN A 238 17.27 -50.94 -128.10
CA GLN A 238 16.35 -51.37 -127.05
C GLN A 238 14.92 -51.59 -127.54
N ARG A 239 14.43 -50.85 -128.54
CA ARG A 239 13.11 -51.08 -129.16
C ARG A 239 12.99 -52.48 -129.77
N ASP A 240 14.11 -53.03 -130.20
CA ASP A 240 14.17 -54.40 -130.69
C ASP A 240 14.09 -55.42 -129.54
N LYS A 241 14.56 -55.08 -128.34
CA LYS A 241 14.56 -55.95 -127.14
C LYS A 241 13.27 -55.87 -126.32
N GLU A 242 12.64 -54.70 -126.18
CA GLU A 242 11.44 -54.51 -125.34
C GLU A 242 10.18 -55.15 -125.92
N LYS A 243 10.11 -55.33 -127.25
CA LYS A 243 9.05 -56.13 -127.88
C LYS A 243 9.04 -57.56 -127.36
N GLU A 244 10.19 -58.09 -126.98
CA GLU A 244 10.36 -59.46 -126.48
C GLU A 244 9.97 -59.59 -124.98
N GLU A 245 10.25 -58.57 -124.17
CA GLU A 245 9.96 -58.59 -122.72
C GLU A 245 8.51 -58.24 -122.34
N LEU A 246 7.81 -57.42 -123.14
CA LEU A 246 6.42 -57.05 -122.83
C LEU A 246 5.45 -58.25 -122.89
N ALA A 247 5.81 -59.28 -123.65
CA ALA A 247 5.06 -60.54 -123.68
C ALA A 247 5.17 -61.36 -122.37
N SER A 248 6.26 -61.21 -121.61
CA SER A 248 6.51 -62.02 -120.39
C SER A 248 5.88 -61.40 -119.13
N LYS A 249 5.92 -60.07 -118.99
CA LYS A 249 5.48 -59.34 -117.79
C LYS A 249 3.95 -59.29 -117.59
N GLN A 250 3.15 -59.50 -118.64
CA GLN A 250 1.68 -59.55 -118.50
C GLN A 250 1.18 -60.82 -117.77
N ARG A 251 1.97 -61.90 -117.75
CA ARG A 251 1.59 -63.16 -117.09
C ARG A 251 1.74 -63.10 -115.56
N GLN A 252 2.76 -62.40 -115.05
CA GLN A 252 3.08 -62.37 -113.61
C GLN A 252 2.16 -61.46 -112.77
N LYS A 253 1.53 -60.43 -113.36
CA LYS A 253 0.69 -59.47 -112.61
C LYS A 253 -0.65 -60.04 -112.15
N ARG A 254 -1.13 -61.13 -112.75
CA ARG A 254 -2.42 -61.75 -112.39
C ARG A 254 -2.35 -62.60 -111.11
N GLU A 255 -1.15 -63.07 -110.74
CA GLU A 255 -0.97 -63.99 -109.60
C GLU A 255 -0.77 -63.26 -108.26
N GLY A 256 -0.17 -62.07 -108.25
CA GLY A 256 0.13 -61.33 -107.00
C GLY A 256 -1.07 -60.68 -106.30
N ALA A 257 -2.17 -60.40 -107.01
CA ALA A 257 -3.32 -59.67 -106.45
C ALA A 257 -4.19 -60.52 -105.52
N LEU A 258 -4.16 -61.85 -105.64
CA LEU A 258 -5.00 -62.74 -104.84
C LEU A 258 -4.42 -63.05 -103.44
N ALA A 259 -3.11 -62.91 -103.25
CA ALA A 259 -2.43 -63.30 -102.01
C ALA A 259 -2.53 -62.26 -100.87
N SER A 260 -2.68 -60.97 -101.19
CA SER A 260 -2.63 -59.88 -100.18
C SER A 260 -3.91 -59.74 -99.34
N LEU A 261 -5.07 -60.12 -99.88
CA LEU A 261 -6.37 -59.99 -99.21
C LEU A 261 -6.58 -60.99 -98.06
N VAL A 262 -5.87 -62.13 -98.06
CA VAL A 262 -6.03 -63.18 -97.04
C VAL A 262 -5.28 -62.85 -95.74
N MET A 263 -4.12 -62.19 -95.83
CA MET A 263 -3.24 -61.95 -94.68
C MET A 263 -3.72 -60.83 -93.73
N SER A 264 -4.53 -59.89 -94.22
CA SER A 264 -5.03 -58.77 -93.42
C SER A 264 -6.09 -59.19 -92.39
N LYS A 265 -6.98 -60.15 -92.75
CA LYS A 265 -8.08 -60.61 -91.88
C LYS A 265 -7.61 -61.37 -90.64
N GLN A 266 -6.46 -62.06 -90.72
CA GLN A 266 -5.94 -62.88 -89.63
C GLN A 266 -5.28 -62.06 -88.49
N ARG A 267 -4.78 -60.85 -88.78
CA ARG A 267 -4.15 -59.99 -87.76
C ARG A 267 -5.16 -59.37 -86.79
N HIS A 268 -6.34 -59.01 -87.28
CA HIS A 268 -7.33 -58.28 -86.48
C HIS A 268 -7.93 -59.12 -85.35
N LEU A 269 -8.18 -60.41 -85.60
CA LEU A 269 -8.75 -61.35 -84.62
C LEU A 269 -7.81 -61.67 -83.44
N ARG A 270 -6.49 -61.56 -83.63
CA ARG A 270 -5.51 -61.86 -82.57
C ARG A 270 -5.43 -60.79 -81.49
N LEU A 271 -5.70 -59.53 -81.81
CA LEU A 271 -5.57 -58.42 -80.85
C LEU A 271 -6.74 -58.37 -79.88
N GLN A 272 -7.97 -58.63 -80.36
CA GLN A 272 -9.19 -58.62 -79.53
C GLN A 272 -9.14 -59.67 -78.41
N MET A 273 -8.56 -60.84 -78.67
CA MET A 273 -8.45 -61.89 -77.65
C MET A 273 -7.45 -61.58 -76.52
N LEU A 274 -6.46 -60.72 -76.74
CA LEU A 274 -5.46 -60.40 -75.70
C LEU A 274 -6.02 -59.40 -74.67
N GLU A 275 -6.83 -58.44 -75.13
CA GLU A 275 -7.44 -57.41 -74.26
C GLU A 275 -8.44 -58.02 -73.26
N GLU A 276 -9.19 -59.06 -73.66
CA GLU A 276 -10.14 -59.74 -72.77
C GLU A 276 -9.44 -60.50 -71.63
N VAL A 277 -8.24 -61.04 -71.87
CA VAL A 277 -7.49 -61.80 -70.86
C VAL A 277 -6.93 -60.88 -69.77
N GLU A 278 -6.46 -59.69 -70.13
CA GLU A 278 -5.88 -58.73 -69.18
C GLU A 278 -6.93 -58.18 -68.19
N GLN A 279 -8.16 -57.95 -68.66
CA GLN A 279 -9.25 -57.46 -67.81
C GLN A 279 -9.61 -58.48 -66.71
N VAL A 280 -9.70 -59.77 -67.05
CA VAL A 280 -10.02 -60.84 -66.09
C VAL A 280 -8.94 -60.99 -65.01
N GLN A 281 -7.67 -60.78 -65.34
CA GLN A 281 -6.56 -60.89 -64.37
C GLN A 281 -6.61 -59.78 -63.31
N CYS A 282 -6.98 -58.55 -63.70
CA CYS A 282 -7.11 -57.42 -62.78
C CYS A 282 -8.22 -57.64 -61.73
N ASP A 283 -9.36 -58.20 -62.14
CA ASP A 283 -10.49 -58.42 -61.26
C ASP A 283 -10.22 -59.47 -60.17
N VAL A 284 -9.53 -60.56 -60.54
CA VAL A 284 -9.14 -61.62 -59.60
C VAL A 284 -8.19 -61.09 -58.53
N HIS A 285 -7.21 -60.28 -58.91
CA HIS A 285 -6.25 -59.69 -57.96
C HIS A 285 -6.94 -58.80 -56.92
N ASN A 286 -7.87 -57.94 -57.36
CA ASN A 286 -8.56 -57.00 -56.48
C ASN A 286 -9.44 -57.72 -55.45
N GLN A 287 -10.13 -58.80 -55.86
CA GLN A 287 -10.93 -59.63 -54.96
C GLN A 287 -10.07 -60.35 -53.90
N ALA A 288 -8.89 -60.85 -54.28
CA ALA A 288 -7.98 -61.52 -53.35
C ALA A 288 -7.45 -60.57 -52.26
N LYS A 289 -7.08 -59.33 -52.63
CA LYS A 289 -6.61 -58.31 -51.69
C LYS A 289 -7.66 -57.96 -50.63
N GLY A 290 -8.91 -57.76 -51.05
CA GLY A 290 -10.01 -57.43 -50.14
C GLY A 290 -10.33 -58.53 -49.11
N ARG A 291 -10.18 -59.81 -49.47
CA ARG A 291 -10.38 -60.94 -48.53
C ARG A 291 -9.30 -61.00 -47.46
N LEU A 292 -8.05 -60.70 -47.82
CA LEU A 292 -6.90 -60.77 -46.90
C LEU A 292 -6.94 -59.69 -45.82
N GLU A 293 -7.45 -58.50 -46.14
CA GLU A 293 -7.62 -57.41 -45.17
C GLU A 293 -8.68 -57.69 -44.12
N LYS A 294 -9.79 -58.36 -44.49
CA LYS A 294 -10.86 -58.75 -43.54
C LYS A 294 -10.32 -59.70 -42.47
N LEU A 295 -9.57 -60.74 -42.87
CA LEU A 295 -8.98 -61.72 -41.95
C LEU A 295 -8.01 -61.10 -40.93
N LYS A 296 -7.28 -60.03 -41.31
CA LYS A 296 -6.37 -59.32 -40.38
C LYS A 296 -7.14 -58.59 -39.27
N ARG A 297 -8.30 -58.00 -39.60
CA ARG A 297 -9.14 -57.26 -38.64
C ARG A 297 -9.77 -58.19 -37.61
N ASP A 298 -10.23 -59.37 -38.03
CA ASP A 298 -10.90 -60.31 -37.14
C ASP A 298 -9.94 -60.90 -36.10
N ARG A 299 -8.73 -61.31 -36.51
CA ARG A 299 -7.68 -61.78 -35.57
C ARG A 299 -7.25 -60.74 -34.53
N ALA A 300 -7.38 -59.45 -34.83
CA ALA A 300 -7.04 -58.40 -33.88
C ALA A 300 -8.07 -58.30 -32.74
N LYS A 301 -9.36 -58.48 -33.05
CA LYS A 301 -10.45 -58.43 -32.07
C LYS A 301 -10.39 -59.59 -31.06
N GLU A 302 -10.15 -60.81 -31.55
CA GLU A 302 -10.05 -62.01 -30.71
C GLU A 302 -8.96 -61.90 -29.61
N ARG A 303 -7.84 -61.23 -29.90
CA ARG A 303 -6.75 -61.04 -28.93
C ARG A 303 -7.13 -60.12 -27.76
N VAL A 304 -7.97 -59.13 -28.00
CA VAL A 304 -8.43 -58.17 -26.98
C VAL A 304 -9.39 -58.86 -26.02
N GLU A 305 -10.35 -59.61 -26.55
CA GLU A 305 -11.35 -60.34 -25.76
C GLU A 305 -10.72 -61.38 -24.82
N GLN A 306 -9.65 -62.06 -25.26
CA GLN A 306 -8.93 -63.02 -24.41
C GLN A 306 -8.22 -62.37 -23.21
N ARG A 307 -7.76 -61.12 -23.31
CA ARG A 307 -7.11 -60.41 -22.19
C ARG A 307 -8.12 -60.04 -21.12
N ILE A 308 -9.29 -59.54 -21.52
CA ILE A 308 -10.35 -59.11 -20.59
C ILE A 308 -10.82 -60.30 -19.73
N ARG A 309 -11.07 -61.46 -20.35
CA ARG A 309 -11.49 -62.68 -19.63
C ARG A 309 -10.48 -63.21 -18.60
N ARG A 310 -9.19 -62.91 -18.75
CA ARG A 310 -8.16 -63.34 -17.77
C ARG A 310 -8.18 -62.46 -16.52
N ASN A 311 -8.35 -61.15 -16.68
CA ASN A 311 -8.38 -60.21 -15.56
C ASN A 311 -9.57 -60.44 -14.63
N GLU A 312 -10.74 -60.77 -15.18
CA GLU A 312 -11.95 -61.05 -14.39
C GLU A 312 -11.83 -62.31 -13.52
N LYS A 313 -11.03 -63.30 -13.91
CA LYS A 313 -10.80 -64.52 -13.11
C LYS A 313 -9.92 -64.26 -11.90
N LEU A 314 -8.83 -63.50 -12.07
CA LEU A 314 -7.92 -63.13 -10.99
C LEU A 314 -8.61 -62.32 -9.88
N ALA A 315 -9.55 -61.45 -10.25
CA ALA A 315 -10.32 -60.67 -9.28
C ALA A 315 -11.19 -61.55 -8.35
N LYS A 316 -11.71 -62.67 -8.86
CA LYS A 316 -12.54 -63.60 -8.07
C LYS A 316 -11.73 -64.47 -7.10
N GLU A 317 -10.44 -64.67 -7.36
CA GLU A 317 -9.55 -65.51 -6.54
C GLU A 317 -9.03 -64.81 -5.28
N LEU A 318 -8.97 -63.47 -5.25
CA LEU A 318 -8.39 -62.70 -4.14
C LEU A 318 -9.37 -62.37 -3.00
N ALA A 319 -10.67 -62.40 -3.26
CA ALA A 319 -11.71 -62.04 -2.28
C ALA A 319 -11.73 -62.86 -0.97
N PRO A 320 -11.44 -64.18 -0.96
CA PRO A 320 -11.50 -64.98 0.27
C PRO A 320 -10.33 -64.77 1.26
N ARG A 321 -9.21 -64.17 0.83
CA ARG A 321 -8.02 -64.00 1.68
C ARG A 321 -8.19 -62.92 2.77
N LEU A 322 -9.17 -62.04 2.64
CA LEU A 322 -9.50 -60.99 3.61
C LEU A 322 -10.34 -61.50 4.81
N HIS A 323 -10.97 -62.67 4.70
CA HIS A 323 -11.83 -63.23 5.75
C HIS A 323 -11.06 -64.06 6.81
N TYR A 324 -9.80 -64.41 6.58
CA TYR A 324 -9.02 -65.27 7.48
C TYR A 324 -8.37 -64.49 8.65
N SER A 325 -8.15 -63.17 8.52
CA SER A 325 -7.50 -62.35 9.56
C SER A 325 -8.39 -61.99 10.75
N ALA A 326 -9.70 -62.25 10.69
CA ALA A 326 -10.64 -61.91 11.76
C ALA A 326 -10.70 -62.95 12.90
N ARG A 327 -10.11 -64.14 12.71
CA ARG A 327 -10.27 -65.29 13.63
C ARG A 327 -9.16 -65.39 14.70
N GLU A 328 -8.02 -64.74 14.49
CA GLU A 328 -6.85 -64.78 15.39
C GLU A 328 -6.99 -63.85 16.62
N ASP A 329 -7.99 -62.97 16.63
CA ASP A 329 -8.22 -62.01 17.72
C ASP A 329 -9.05 -62.58 18.88
N GLU A 330 -9.87 -63.61 18.64
CA GLU A 330 -10.74 -64.21 19.66
C GLU A 330 -9.97 -65.10 20.66
N GLU A 331 -8.85 -65.69 20.25
CA GLU A 331 -8.06 -66.62 21.08
C GLU A 331 -7.24 -65.91 22.18
N ARG A 332 -6.98 -64.61 22.04
CA ARG A 332 -6.21 -63.82 23.04
C ARG A 332 -7.00 -63.53 24.32
N HIS A 333 -8.32 -63.44 24.22
CA HIS A 333 -9.20 -63.11 25.35
C HIS A 333 -9.27 -64.23 26.40
N GLN A 334 -9.13 -65.48 25.99
CA GLN A 334 -9.35 -66.62 26.90
C GLN A 334 -8.21 -66.80 27.92
N ARG A 335 -6.98 -66.36 27.61
CA ARG A 335 -5.79 -66.54 28.47
C ARG A 335 -5.79 -65.67 29.74
N GLN A 336 -6.49 -64.54 29.76
CA GLN A 336 -6.48 -63.59 30.89
C GLN A 336 -7.32 -64.05 32.10
N LEU A 337 -8.29 -64.95 31.90
CA LEU A 337 -9.19 -65.38 32.97
C LEU A 337 -8.55 -66.37 33.95
N GLU A 338 -7.46 -67.03 33.55
CA GLU A 338 -6.82 -68.09 34.35
C GLU A 338 -5.85 -67.54 35.42
N GLU A 339 -5.29 -66.35 35.22
CA GLU A 339 -4.30 -65.74 36.14
C GLU A 339 -4.93 -65.23 37.45
N MET A 340 -6.18 -64.74 37.39
CA MET A 340 -6.90 -64.17 38.53
C MET A 340 -7.18 -65.19 39.66
N ARG A 341 -7.25 -66.48 39.34
CA ARG A 341 -7.61 -67.53 40.32
C ARG A 341 -6.46 -67.89 41.28
N LYS A 342 -5.20 -67.58 40.95
CA LYS A 342 -4.03 -67.96 41.75
C LYS A 342 -3.74 -67.01 42.93
N VAL A 343 -4.22 -65.77 42.88
CA VAL A 343 -3.92 -64.73 43.88
C VAL A 343 -4.67 -64.96 45.20
N HIS A 344 -5.89 -65.51 45.15
CA HIS A 344 -6.79 -65.61 46.30
C HIS A 344 -6.35 -66.62 47.39
N SER A 345 -5.52 -67.61 47.05
CA SER A 345 -5.14 -68.67 48.02
C SER A 345 -4.04 -68.23 49.00
N ALA A 346 -3.18 -67.28 48.64
CA ALA A 346 -2.06 -66.82 49.47
C ALA A 346 -2.49 -65.98 50.69
N GLU A 347 -3.72 -65.46 50.70
CA GLU A 347 -4.18 -64.53 51.73
C GLU A 347 -4.61 -65.20 53.05
N GLN A 348 -4.95 -66.48 53.04
CA GLN A 348 -5.51 -67.13 54.22
C GLN A 348 -4.46 -67.57 55.25
N ALA A 349 -3.25 -67.91 54.83
CA ALA A 349 -2.20 -68.41 55.72
C ALA A 349 -1.71 -67.36 56.74
N LYS A 350 -1.64 -66.09 56.31
CA LYS A 350 -1.19 -64.95 57.14
C LYS A 350 -2.07 -64.67 58.37
N LYS A 351 -3.29 -65.22 58.44
CA LYS A 351 -4.25 -64.87 59.51
C LYS A 351 -3.98 -65.55 60.87
N ARG A 352 -3.16 -66.61 60.91
CA ARG A 352 -3.06 -67.46 62.10
C ARG A 352 -1.95 -67.04 63.08
N GLU A 353 -0.77 -66.68 62.57
CA GLU A 353 0.38 -66.24 63.39
C GLU A 353 0.09 -64.98 64.22
N VAL A 354 -0.89 -64.21 63.75
CA VAL A 354 -1.36 -62.98 64.38
C VAL A 354 -1.97 -63.20 65.78
N ARG A 355 -2.49 -64.40 66.10
CA ARG A 355 -3.24 -64.59 67.36
C ARG A 355 -2.39 -64.78 68.60
N GLU A 356 -1.20 -65.36 68.48
CA GLU A 356 -0.36 -65.74 69.62
C GLU A 356 0.36 -64.53 70.23
N GLN A 357 0.88 -63.64 69.38
CA GLN A 357 1.47 -62.37 69.79
C GLN A 357 0.48 -61.49 70.59
N ALA A 358 -0.83 -61.70 70.41
CA ALA A 358 -1.87 -60.89 71.06
C ALA A 358 -1.97 -61.11 72.58
N LYS A 359 -1.56 -62.26 73.12
CA LYS A 359 -1.72 -62.55 74.56
C LYS A 359 -0.63 -61.93 75.42
N ASN A 360 0.64 -62.05 75.02
CA ASN A 360 1.76 -61.52 75.81
C ASN A 360 1.77 -59.99 75.83
N ALA A 361 1.25 -59.37 74.79
CA ALA A 361 0.96 -57.95 74.77
C ALA A 361 0.06 -57.53 75.96
N ARG A 362 -0.93 -58.34 76.37
CA ARG A 362 -1.92 -57.92 77.39
C ARG A 362 -1.35 -57.62 78.77
N LEU A 363 -0.31 -58.31 79.21
CA LEU A 363 0.20 -58.14 80.58
C LEU A 363 1.20 -56.98 80.70
N ALA A 364 1.98 -56.73 79.64
CA ALA A 364 2.80 -55.51 79.56
C ALA A 364 1.89 -54.27 79.56
N ILE A 365 0.76 -54.36 78.86
CA ILE A 365 -0.26 -53.30 78.79
C ILE A 365 -0.75 -52.90 80.20
N GLN A 366 -1.00 -53.82 81.12
CA GLN A 366 -1.56 -53.47 82.44
C GLN A 366 -0.62 -52.64 83.33
N LYS A 367 0.70 -52.87 83.28
CA LYS A 367 1.65 -52.08 84.07
C LYS A 367 1.89 -50.71 83.44
N GLU A 368 1.93 -50.68 82.12
CA GLU A 368 1.94 -49.42 81.39
C GLU A 368 0.66 -48.61 81.68
N GLU A 369 -0.51 -49.25 81.80
CA GLU A 369 -1.78 -48.61 82.15
C GLU A 369 -1.75 -47.85 83.49
N GLU A 370 -1.10 -48.38 84.53
CA GLU A 370 -1.03 -47.70 85.84
C GLU A 370 -0.11 -46.48 85.85
N GLU A 371 1.05 -46.58 85.20
CA GLU A 371 1.95 -45.44 85.04
C GLU A 371 1.35 -44.38 84.12
N LEU A 372 0.66 -44.84 83.06
CA LEU A 372 -0.14 -43.98 82.22
C LEU A 372 -1.25 -43.34 83.03
N ALA A 373 -1.94 -44.03 83.92
CA ALA A 373 -2.99 -43.43 84.75
C ALA A 373 -2.47 -42.29 85.63
N ARG A 374 -1.26 -42.39 86.19
CA ARG A 374 -0.62 -41.29 86.96
C ARG A 374 -0.22 -40.13 86.07
N LYS A 375 0.39 -40.42 84.91
CA LYS A 375 0.73 -39.40 83.90
C LYS A 375 -0.54 -38.74 83.37
N ILE A 376 -1.62 -39.48 83.20
CA ILE A 376 -2.94 -39.00 82.78
C ILE A 376 -3.53 -38.10 83.84
N ARG A 377 -3.38 -38.39 85.14
CA ARG A 377 -3.87 -37.48 86.20
C ARG A 377 -3.11 -36.16 86.21
N GLN A 378 -1.78 -36.19 86.12
CA GLN A 378 -0.96 -34.98 86.03
C GLN A 378 -1.28 -34.18 84.77
N ARG A 379 -1.35 -34.87 83.62
CA ARG A 379 -1.80 -34.28 82.35
C ARG A 379 -3.21 -33.74 82.45
N ALA A 380 -4.14 -34.42 83.12
CA ALA A 380 -5.52 -33.94 83.29
C ALA A 380 -5.58 -32.66 84.14
N GLU A 381 -4.69 -32.49 85.12
CA GLU A 381 -4.59 -31.25 85.89
C GLU A 381 -3.96 -30.12 85.07
N GLU A 382 -2.94 -30.43 84.27
CA GLU A 382 -2.32 -29.50 83.32
C GLU A 382 -3.33 -29.09 82.24
N GLU A 383 -4.01 -30.04 81.61
CA GLU A 383 -5.11 -29.86 80.67
C GLU A 383 -6.27 -29.08 81.30
N ARG A 384 -6.57 -29.24 82.59
CA ARG A 384 -7.56 -28.40 83.28
C ARG A 384 -7.08 -26.96 83.38
N ARG A 385 -5.82 -26.72 83.73
CA ARG A 385 -5.23 -25.37 83.79
C ARG A 385 -5.17 -24.75 82.39
N GLU A 386 -4.78 -25.52 81.40
CA GLU A 386 -4.77 -25.13 80.00
C GLU A 386 -6.18 -24.88 79.47
N ALA A 387 -7.16 -25.73 79.77
CA ALA A 387 -8.55 -25.53 79.40
C ALA A 387 -9.13 -24.26 80.02
N VAL A 388 -8.79 -23.93 81.27
CA VAL A 388 -9.19 -22.65 81.88
C VAL A 388 -8.51 -21.47 81.19
N LYS A 389 -7.21 -21.55 80.89
CA LYS A 389 -6.50 -20.52 80.12
C LYS A 389 -7.09 -20.35 78.72
N LEU A 390 -7.39 -21.45 78.03
CA LEU A 390 -8.02 -21.49 76.72
C LEU A 390 -9.45 -20.96 76.78
N ARG A 391 -10.22 -21.23 77.84
CA ARG A 391 -11.55 -20.63 78.04
C ARG A 391 -11.45 -19.12 78.18
N LEU A 392 -10.53 -18.62 79.00
CA LEU A 392 -10.29 -17.18 79.13
C LEU A 392 -9.82 -16.54 77.82
N GLN A 393 -8.94 -17.21 77.09
CA GLN A 393 -8.52 -16.77 75.74
C GLN A 393 -9.68 -16.82 74.75
N ASN A 394 -10.53 -17.85 74.80
CA ASN A 394 -11.73 -17.98 73.98
C ASN A 394 -12.75 -16.90 74.32
N ASP A 395 -12.91 -16.52 75.59
CA ASP A 395 -13.80 -15.44 75.98
C ASP A 395 -13.28 -14.09 75.50
N LEU A 396 -11.97 -13.84 75.63
CA LEU A 396 -11.33 -12.63 75.09
C LEU A 396 -11.44 -12.56 73.57
N THR A 397 -11.15 -13.65 72.87
CA THR A 397 -11.30 -13.74 71.41
C THR A 397 -12.75 -13.63 71.00
N ASN A 398 -13.71 -14.20 71.74
CA ASN A 398 -15.15 -14.03 71.49
C ASN A 398 -15.60 -12.57 71.66
N VAL A 399 -15.08 -11.87 72.66
CA VAL A 399 -15.35 -10.43 72.84
C VAL A 399 -14.75 -9.62 71.69
N GLN A 400 -13.51 -9.92 71.29
CA GLN A 400 -12.86 -9.27 70.15
C GLN A 400 -13.58 -9.58 68.84
N PHE A 401 -14.00 -10.83 68.63
CA PHE A 401 -14.76 -11.28 67.48
C PHE A 401 -16.12 -10.61 67.41
N LYS A 402 -16.86 -10.50 68.52
CA LYS A 402 -18.12 -9.75 68.56
C LYS A 402 -17.91 -8.26 68.27
N LYS A 403 -16.81 -7.67 68.75
CA LYS A 403 -16.44 -6.28 68.41
C LYS A 403 -16.12 -6.14 66.91
N GLN A 404 -15.36 -7.06 66.34
CA GLN A 404 -15.04 -7.11 64.91
C GLN A 404 -16.30 -7.31 64.06
N GLN A 405 -17.18 -8.26 64.41
CA GLN A 405 -18.46 -8.45 63.74
C GLN A 405 -19.33 -7.20 63.74
N ARG A 406 -19.38 -6.47 64.87
CA ARG A 406 -20.08 -5.18 64.93
C ARG A 406 -19.43 -4.14 64.02
N GLN A 407 -18.10 -4.05 64.02
CA GLN A 407 -17.37 -3.14 63.14
C GLN A 407 -17.57 -3.50 61.67
N GLU A 408 -17.48 -4.77 61.29
CA GLU A 408 -17.77 -5.25 59.95
C GLU A 408 -19.22 -4.97 59.55
N HIS A 409 -20.19 -5.18 60.44
CA HIS A 409 -21.59 -4.88 60.17
C HIS A 409 -21.79 -3.38 59.92
N LEU A 410 -21.18 -2.51 60.73
CA LEU A 410 -21.19 -1.06 60.50
C LEU A 410 -20.47 -0.68 59.20
N GLN A 411 -19.35 -1.33 58.86
CA GLN A 411 -18.66 -1.15 57.59
C GLN A 411 -19.52 -1.61 56.41
N ARG A 412 -20.26 -2.71 56.53
CA ARG A 412 -21.21 -3.18 55.52
C ARG A 412 -22.35 -2.18 55.36
N ILE A 413 -22.91 -1.65 56.44
CA ILE A 413 -23.95 -0.62 56.37
C ILE A 413 -23.41 0.66 55.70
N THR A 414 -22.20 1.11 56.05
CA THR A 414 -21.61 2.31 55.42
C THR A 414 -21.25 2.06 53.95
N LYS A 415 -20.78 0.87 53.57
CA LYS A 415 -20.57 0.47 52.18
C LYS A 415 -21.88 0.43 51.40
N LEU A 416 -22.93 -0.20 51.94
CA LEU A 416 -24.25 -0.23 51.33
C LEU A 416 -24.84 1.16 51.17
N ARG A 417 -24.67 2.06 52.16
CA ARG A 417 -25.06 3.47 52.02
C ARG A 417 -24.28 4.16 50.90
N ARG A 418 -22.97 3.96 50.82
CA ARG A 418 -22.15 4.50 49.70
C ARG A 418 -22.60 3.94 48.35
N GLU A 419 -22.86 2.64 48.26
CA GLU A 419 -23.36 2.00 47.05
C GLU A 419 -24.72 2.56 46.63
N LEU A 420 -25.63 2.79 47.60
CA LEU A 420 -26.91 3.44 47.35
C LEU A 420 -26.72 4.91 46.94
N ASP A 421 -25.86 5.66 47.62
CA ASP A 421 -25.53 7.04 47.25
C ASP A 421 -24.93 7.10 45.85
N ASP A 422 -24.08 6.14 45.48
CA ASP A 422 -23.48 6.03 44.15
C ASP A 422 -24.49 5.59 43.10
N GLN A 423 -25.46 4.73 43.43
CA GLN A 423 -26.59 4.40 42.57
C GLN A 423 -27.50 5.62 42.36
N VAL A 424 -27.77 6.39 43.40
CA VAL A 424 -28.53 7.64 43.32
C VAL A 424 -27.77 8.67 42.49
N LYS A 425 -26.46 8.82 42.67
CA LYS A 425 -25.62 9.67 41.82
C LYS A 425 -25.64 9.23 40.37
N LYS A 426 -25.46 7.93 40.08
CA LYS A 426 -25.54 7.40 38.71
C LYS A 426 -26.90 7.65 38.09
N ARG A 427 -27.98 7.47 38.85
CA ARG A 427 -29.33 7.77 38.39
C ARG A 427 -29.50 9.26 38.11
N ILE A 428 -29.02 10.15 38.98
CA ILE A 428 -29.02 11.59 38.76
C ILE A 428 -28.16 11.94 37.54
N GLU A 429 -26.98 11.36 37.38
CA GLU A 429 -26.11 11.53 36.20
C GLU A 429 -26.79 11.03 34.93
N GLU A 430 -27.53 9.93 34.97
CA GLU A 430 -28.31 9.41 33.83
C GLU A 430 -29.54 10.28 33.52
N GLU A 431 -30.20 10.81 34.54
CA GLU A 431 -31.34 11.74 34.41
C GLU A 431 -30.89 13.16 33.98
N THR A 432 -29.66 13.56 34.33
CA THR A 432 -29.04 14.85 33.95
C THR A 432 -28.16 14.75 32.71
N ARG A 433 -27.90 13.55 32.19
CA ARG A 433 -27.25 13.37 30.90
C ARG A 433 -28.16 14.03 29.86
N PRO A 434 -27.66 15.03 29.12
CA PRO A 434 -28.41 15.52 27.98
C PRO A 434 -28.63 14.33 27.06
N GLY A 435 -29.89 14.10 26.65
CA GLY A 435 -30.19 13.09 25.67
C GLY A 435 -29.51 13.49 24.37
N THR A 436 -28.33 12.93 24.10
CA THR A 436 -27.68 13.05 22.80
C THR A 436 -28.63 12.44 21.80
N ASN A 437 -29.21 13.29 20.95
CA ASN A 437 -30.03 12.84 19.86
C ASN A 437 -29.09 12.22 18.82
N TYR A 438 -28.78 10.94 19.00
CA TYR A 438 -27.90 10.17 18.13
C TYR A 438 -28.30 10.28 16.65
N ASN A 439 -29.59 10.47 16.37
CA ASN A 439 -30.08 10.67 15.01
C ASN A 439 -29.63 12.01 14.42
N ARG A 440 -29.54 13.07 15.24
CA ARG A 440 -29.11 14.40 14.79
C ARG A 440 -27.60 14.47 14.60
N GLU A 441 -26.84 13.88 15.51
CA GLU A 441 -25.39 13.77 15.37
C GLU A 441 -25.01 12.91 14.16
N ALA A 442 -25.70 11.79 13.92
CA ALA A 442 -25.52 10.97 12.74
C ALA A 442 -25.84 11.73 11.44
N GLN A 443 -26.94 12.49 11.40
CA GLN A 443 -27.27 13.36 10.25
C GLN A 443 -26.19 14.42 10.00
N LEU A 444 -25.60 14.97 11.07
CA LEU A 444 -24.55 15.96 10.96
C LEU A 444 -23.23 15.35 10.48
N GLU A 445 -22.92 14.12 10.91
CA GLU A 445 -21.82 13.33 10.36
C GLU A 445 -22.00 13.08 8.86
N GLU A 446 -23.17 12.62 8.43
CA GLU A 446 -23.51 12.44 7.00
C GLU A 446 -23.28 13.72 6.20
N LEU A 447 -23.75 14.87 6.70
CA LEU A 447 -23.52 16.18 6.07
C LEU A 447 -22.04 16.59 6.01
N ARG A 448 -21.23 16.23 7.01
CA ARG A 448 -19.77 16.47 6.99
C ARG A 448 -19.10 15.61 5.92
N GLU A 449 -19.53 14.36 5.75
CA GLU A 449 -19.00 13.48 4.70
C GLU A 449 -19.35 14.01 3.30
N ASP A 450 -20.60 14.43 3.12
CA ASP A 450 -21.09 15.00 1.86
C ASP A 450 -20.32 16.27 1.50
N ALA A 451 -20.11 17.18 2.46
CA ALA A 451 -19.34 18.41 2.26
C ALA A 451 -17.90 18.10 1.83
N PHE A 452 -17.23 17.19 2.53
CA PHE A 452 -15.88 16.74 2.15
C PHE A 452 -15.86 16.11 0.76
N PHE A 453 -16.83 15.25 0.42
CA PHE A 453 -16.91 14.58 -0.86
C PHE A 453 -16.98 15.59 -2.02
N PHE A 454 -17.85 16.59 -1.95
CA PHE A 454 -18.00 17.57 -3.03
C PHE A 454 -16.82 18.55 -3.10
N GLU A 455 -16.24 18.96 -1.96
CA GLU A 455 -15.00 19.74 -1.95
C GLU A 455 -13.84 18.95 -2.59
N TYR A 456 -13.71 17.67 -2.27
CA TYR A 456 -12.69 16.79 -2.84
C TYR A 456 -12.93 16.52 -4.33
N ALA A 457 -14.19 16.29 -4.73
CA ALA A 457 -14.57 16.14 -6.14
C ALA A 457 -14.19 17.38 -6.96
N HIS A 458 -14.48 18.57 -6.43
CA HIS A 458 -14.12 19.83 -7.04
C HIS A 458 -12.59 19.96 -7.22
N GLN A 459 -11.81 19.72 -6.16
CA GLN A 459 -10.35 19.75 -6.21
C GLN A 459 -9.79 18.81 -7.29
N LEU A 460 -10.30 17.58 -7.36
CA LEU A 460 -9.87 16.61 -8.37
C LEU A 460 -10.30 16.99 -9.79
N MET A 461 -11.49 17.58 -9.96
CA MET A 461 -11.95 18.09 -11.25
C MET A 461 -11.11 19.27 -11.73
N ASP A 462 -10.73 20.19 -10.85
CA ASP A 462 -9.81 21.30 -11.16
C ASP A 462 -8.43 20.78 -11.59
N GLU A 463 -7.85 19.84 -10.83
CA GLU A 463 -6.59 19.21 -11.19
C GLU A 463 -6.68 18.48 -12.54
N ALA A 464 -7.79 17.79 -12.80
CA ALA A 464 -8.03 17.09 -14.06
C ALA A 464 -8.17 18.08 -15.23
N ASN A 465 -8.91 19.16 -15.05
CA ASN A 465 -9.06 20.23 -16.04
C ASN A 465 -7.72 20.90 -16.36
N ALA A 466 -6.93 21.23 -15.34
CA ALA A 466 -5.60 21.80 -15.52
C ALA A 466 -4.67 20.86 -16.32
N LYS A 467 -4.84 19.54 -16.18
CA LYS A 467 -4.12 18.50 -16.93
C LYS A 467 -4.73 18.18 -18.31
N GLY A 468 -5.87 18.78 -18.66
CA GLY A 468 -6.62 18.47 -19.89
C GLY A 468 -7.24 17.07 -19.90
N CYS A 469 -7.50 16.48 -18.74
CA CYS A 469 -8.20 15.20 -18.61
C CYS A 469 -9.73 15.40 -18.77
N PRO A 470 -10.44 14.46 -19.41
CA PRO A 470 -11.89 14.57 -19.56
C PRO A 470 -12.63 14.42 -18.22
N LEU A 471 -13.58 15.31 -17.93
CA LEU A 471 -14.30 15.30 -16.64
C LEU A 471 -15.43 14.27 -16.55
N LYS A 472 -15.80 13.66 -17.68
CA LYS A 472 -16.94 12.73 -17.77
C LYS A 472 -16.95 11.62 -16.69
N PRO A 473 -15.82 10.97 -16.34
CA PRO A 473 -15.82 9.98 -15.26
C PRO A 473 -16.18 10.57 -13.89
N PHE A 474 -15.70 11.79 -13.59
CA PHE A 474 -16.03 12.47 -12.33
C PHE A 474 -17.49 12.87 -12.26
N ILE A 475 -18.06 13.37 -13.36
CA ILE A 475 -19.49 13.72 -13.44
C ILE A 475 -20.35 12.49 -13.15
N ARG A 476 -19.95 11.32 -13.67
CA ARG A 476 -20.64 10.07 -13.41
C ARG A 476 -20.56 9.70 -11.92
N ALA A 477 -19.36 9.75 -11.32
CA ALA A 477 -19.16 9.42 -9.90
C ALA A 477 -19.93 10.38 -8.98
N VAL A 478 -19.86 11.70 -9.22
CA VAL A 478 -20.63 12.71 -8.48
C VAL A 478 -22.14 12.50 -8.64
N GLY A 479 -22.61 12.14 -9.84
CA GLY A 479 -24.01 11.83 -10.09
C GLY A 479 -24.49 10.56 -9.39
N GLN A 480 -23.66 9.51 -9.34
CA GLN A 480 -23.96 8.29 -8.59
C GLN A 480 -24.06 8.57 -7.09
N TYR A 481 -23.08 9.28 -6.53
CA TYR A 481 -23.08 9.67 -5.12
C TYR A 481 -24.30 10.50 -4.73
N LYS A 482 -24.67 11.51 -5.55
CA LYS A 482 -25.90 12.30 -5.34
C LYS A 482 -27.16 11.42 -5.30
N ASN A 483 -27.24 10.42 -6.19
CA ASN A 483 -28.40 9.52 -6.26
C ASN A 483 -28.46 8.56 -5.06
N GLU A 484 -27.31 8.02 -4.64
CA GLU A 484 -27.20 7.07 -3.53
C GLU A 484 -27.55 7.75 -2.19
N ASN A 485 -27.04 8.96 -1.96
CA ASN A 485 -27.29 9.73 -0.73
C ASN A 485 -28.56 10.62 -0.82
N ARG A 486 -29.30 10.56 -1.93
CA ARG A 486 -30.52 11.37 -2.18
C ARG A 486 -30.30 12.89 -2.02
N ILE A 487 -29.09 13.36 -2.28
CA ILE A 487 -28.69 14.77 -2.13
C ILE A 487 -29.28 15.58 -3.28
N GLY A 488 -30.17 16.52 -2.97
CA GLY A 488 -30.88 17.32 -3.97
C GLY A 488 -31.98 16.55 -4.72
N ALA A 489 -32.27 15.30 -4.31
CA ALA A 489 -33.46 14.61 -4.77
C ALA A 489 -34.66 15.15 -3.99
N GLU A 490 -35.38 16.12 -4.55
CA GLU A 490 -36.73 16.43 -4.09
C GLU A 490 -37.52 15.11 -4.07
N ILE A 491 -38.15 14.78 -2.94
CA ILE A 491 -39.05 13.61 -2.85
C ILE A 491 -40.17 13.89 -3.85
N ARG A 492 -40.04 13.36 -5.07
CA ARG A 492 -41.04 13.52 -6.12
C ARG A 492 -42.20 12.62 -5.77
N ILE A 493 -43.07 13.12 -4.90
CA ILE A 493 -44.33 12.47 -4.55
C ILE A 493 -45.10 12.31 -5.87
N PRO A 494 -45.40 11.08 -6.30
CA PRO A 494 -46.16 10.86 -7.53
C PRO A 494 -47.45 11.66 -7.49
N ARG A 495 -47.87 12.27 -8.61
CA ARG A 495 -49.05 13.16 -8.64
C ARG A 495 -50.33 12.51 -8.07
N HIS A 496 -50.45 11.19 -8.15
CA HIS A 496 -51.57 10.43 -7.59
C HIS A 496 -51.52 10.25 -6.06
N MET A 497 -50.36 10.47 -5.44
CA MET A 497 -50.17 10.50 -3.99
C MET A 497 -50.26 11.92 -3.41
N VAL A 498 -50.23 12.95 -4.26
CA VAL A 498 -50.47 14.34 -3.83
C VAL A 498 -51.98 14.55 -3.66
N THR A 499 -52.49 14.27 -2.46
CA THR A 499 -53.89 14.52 -2.13
C THR A 499 -54.12 16.03 -2.00
N ARG A 500 -54.95 16.60 -2.87
CA ARG A 500 -55.43 18.02 -2.77
C ARG A 500 -56.58 18.21 -1.79
N LEU A 501 -57.00 17.13 -1.13
CA LEU A 501 -57.98 17.23 -0.04
C LEU A 501 -57.28 17.94 1.13
N PRO A 502 -57.79 19.09 1.59
CA PRO A 502 -57.34 19.62 2.86
C PRO A 502 -57.73 18.57 3.90
N MET A 503 -56.74 17.81 4.41
CA MET A 503 -56.95 16.98 5.58
C MET A 503 -57.63 17.88 6.62
N GLY A 504 -58.85 17.50 7.01
CA GLY A 504 -59.75 18.35 7.77
C GLY A 504 -59.00 19.07 8.89
N ARG A 505 -59.25 20.38 9.04
CA ARG A 505 -58.73 21.14 10.18
C ARG A 505 -59.01 20.31 11.43
N ARG A 506 -57.95 19.90 12.12
CA ARG A 506 -58.03 19.19 13.40
C ARG A 506 -59.01 19.94 14.29
N THR A 507 -60.13 19.30 14.63
CA THR A 507 -61.09 19.84 15.59
C THR A 507 -60.46 19.85 16.98
N GLN A 508 -60.90 20.77 17.85
CA GLN A 508 -60.29 21.19 19.12
C GLN A 508 -60.05 20.08 20.20
N GLY A 509 -60.24 18.81 19.89
CA GLY A 509 -60.08 17.67 20.81
C GLY A 509 -58.89 16.76 20.55
N ASP A 510 -58.22 16.86 19.40
CA ASP A 510 -56.93 16.21 19.20
C ASP A 510 -55.85 17.07 19.87
N SER A 511 -55.02 16.45 20.71
CA SER A 511 -53.89 17.11 21.39
C SER A 511 -53.24 18.12 20.45
N GLN A 512 -53.18 19.38 20.90
CA GLN A 512 -52.62 20.46 20.12
C GLN A 512 -51.33 19.99 19.45
N PRO A 513 -51.03 20.38 18.19
CA PRO A 513 -49.66 20.34 17.76
C PRO A 513 -48.95 21.23 18.76
N GLU A 514 -48.29 20.62 19.74
CA GLU A 514 -47.27 21.31 20.49
C GLU A 514 -46.43 22.01 19.42
N ASP A 515 -46.30 23.33 19.57
CA ASP A 515 -45.32 24.16 18.90
C ASP A 515 -43.91 23.62 19.22
N LYS A 516 -43.60 22.38 18.81
CA LYS A 516 -42.35 21.66 19.03
C LYS A 516 -41.22 22.22 18.18
N GLU A 517 -41.51 23.18 17.32
CA GLU A 517 -40.48 23.99 16.67
C GLU A 517 -39.89 25.05 17.61
N LYS A 518 -40.55 25.39 18.73
CA LYS A 518 -40.06 26.41 19.68
C LYS A 518 -39.53 25.88 21.02
N SER A 519 -39.71 24.59 21.32
CA SER A 519 -39.31 24.01 22.63
C SER A 519 -38.21 22.94 22.56
N LEU A 520 -37.72 22.55 21.37
CA LEU A 520 -36.55 21.67 21.27
C LEU A 520 -35.22 22.42 21.42
N GLY A 521 -35.20 23.74 21.22
CA GLY A 521 -34.00 24.57 21.38
C GLY A 521 -33.51 24.72 22.84
N LYS A 522 -34.27 24.26 23.84
CA LYS A 522 -33.95 24.47 25.26
C LYS A 522 -33.60 23.18 26.03
N LEU A 523 -33.64 22.02 25.38
CA LEU A 523 -33.42 20.72 26.03
C LEU A 523 -32.06 20.08 25.70
N GLU A 524 -31.35 20.59 24.69
CA GLU A 524 -30.00 20.16 24.35
C GLU A 524 -29.03 21.33 24.60
N PRO A 525 -27.98 21.19 25.43
CA PRO A 525 -27.01 22.26 25.66
C PRO A 525 -26.26 22.72 24.39
N ASN A 526 -26.30 21.92 23.31
CA ASN A 526 -25.57 22.17 22.06
C ASN A 526 -26.47 22.29 20.80
N ALA A 527 -27.80 22.35 20.94
CA ALA A 527 -28.71 22.36 19.77
C ALA A 527 -28.49 23.55 18.82
N GLU A 528 -28.14 24.72 19.35
CA GLU A 528 -27.84 25.92 18.57
C GLU A 528 -26.51 25.80 17.81
N GLU A 529 -25.51 25.16 18.41
CA GLU A 529 -24.19 24.93 17.78
C GLU A 529 -24.31 23.92 16.64
N LEU A 530 -24.97 22.79 16.89
CA LEU A 530 -25.25 21.77 15.87
C LEU A 530 -26.09 22.34 14.72
N SER A 531 -27.09 23.18 15.01
CA SER A 531 -27.89 23.83 13.96
C SER A 531 -27.07 24.80 13.10
N LYS A 532 -26.12 25.53 13.68
CA LYS A 532 -25.23 26.42 12.92
C LYS A 532 -24.27 25.61 12.06
N GLU A 533 -23.72 24.53 12.59
CA GLU A 533 -22.87 23.62 11.84
C GLU A 533 -23.60 22.99 10.64
N GLU A 534 -24.82 22.50 10.83
CA GLU A 534 -25.65 21.94 9.74
C GLU A 534 -25.84 22.95 8.60
N GLN A 535 -26.15 24.21 8.93
CA GLN A 535 -26.31 25.27 7.93
C GLN A 535 -25.00 25.57 7.18
N LEU A 536 -23.89 25.62 7.90
CA LEU A 536 -22.57 25.84 7.29
C LEU A 536 -22.19 24.70 6.34
N GLN A 537 -22.42 23.45 6.71
CA GLN A 537 -22.11 22.31 5.82
C GLN A 537 -23.01 22.30 4.59
N ARG A 538 -24.30 22.61 4.72
CA ARG A 538 -25.20 22.75 3.56
C ARG A 538 -24.77 23.85 2.61
N GLN A 539 -24.35 25.01 3.14
CA GLN A 539 -23.81 26.10 2.32
C GLN A 539 -22.55 25.67 1.56
N LYS A 540 -21.61 24.95 2.21
CA LYS A 540 -20.42 24.40 1.54
C LYS A 540 -20.76 23.40 0.43
N ILE A 541 -21.74 22.53 0.67
CA ILE A 541 -22.24 21.60 -0.35
C ILE A 541 -22.81 22.38 -1.54
N GLU A 542 -23.67 23.38 -1.29
CA GLU A 542 -24.23 24.19 -2.38
C GLU A 542 -23.15 24.96 -3.16
N GLU A 543 -22.17 25.54 -2.49
CA GLU A 543 -21.06 26.25 -3.12
C GLU A 543 -20.19 25.32 -3.97
N SER A 544 -19.79 24.16 -3.43
CA SER A 544 -18.99 23.17 -4.15
C SER A 544 -19.73 22.61 -5.35
N LEU A 545 -21.04 22.37 -5.24
CA LEU A 545 -21.88 21.96 -6.37
C LEU A 545 -21.96 23.02 -7.47
N LYS A 546 -22.17 24.30 -7.12
CA LYS A 546 -22.17 25.40 -8.10
C LYS A 546 -20.83 25.48 -8.83
N LYS A 547 -19.72 25.29 -8.13
CA LYS A 547 -18.39 25.30 -8.74
C LYS A 547 -18.20 24.10 -9.68
N ILE A 548 -18.59 22.89 -9.26
CA ILE A 548 -18.56 21.69 -10.12
C ILE A 548 -19.40 21.91 -11.39
N GLU A 549 -20.61 22.44 -11.26
CA GLU A 549 -21.50 22.74 -12.39
C GLU A 549 -20.87 23.75 -13.36
N SER A 550 -20.16 24.76 -12.84
CA SER A 550 -19.43 25.73 -13.67
C SER A 550 -18.32 25.07 -14.52
N LEU A 551 -17.57 24.11 -13.95
CA LEU A 551 -16.53 23.36 -14.69
C LEU A 551 -17.14 22.48 -15.78
N ILE A 552 -18.28 21.84 -15.49
CA ILE A 552 -19.00 21.02 -16.46
C ILE A 552 -19.49 21.87 -17.64
N LEU A 553 -20.03 23.06 -17.35
CA LEU A 553 -20.46 24.00 -18.38
C LEU A 553 -19.29 24.45 -19.27
N GLN A 554 -18.14 24.78 -18.67
CA GLN A 554 -16.92 25.13 -19.41
C GLN A 554 -16.45 24.00 -20.34
N GLU A 555 -16.37 22.75 -19.86
CA GLU A 555 -15.97 21.61 -20.70
C GLU A 555 -16.98 21.35 -21.83
N SER A 556 -18.28 21.54 -21.56
CA SER A 556 -19.34 21.38 -22.57
C SER A 556 -19.27 22.43 -23.68
N ASN A 557 -18.93 23.67 -23.33
CA ASN A 557 -18.75 24.76 -24.28
C ASN A 557 -17.48 24.55 -25.12
N ALA A 558 -16.36 24.19 -24.50
CA ALA A 558 -15.11 23.86 -25.21
C ALA A 558 -15.30 22.73 -26.25
N LYS A 559 -16.13 21.71 -25.94
CA LYS A 559 -16.47 20.64 -26.89
C LYS A 559 -17.37 21.10 -28.03
N LYS A 560 -18.24 22.09 -27.82
CA LYS A 560 -19.06 22.68 -28.89
C LYS A 560 -18.19 23.51 -29.82
N ASP A 561 -17.28 24.32 -29.27
CA ASP A 561 -16.36 25.14 -30.06
C ASP A 561 -15.41 24.28 -30.90
N ALA A 562 -14.89 23.18 -30.34
CA ALA A 562 -14.06 22.20 -31.06
C ALA A 562 -14.80 21.41 -32.15
N LYS A 563 -16.14 21.38 -32.13
CA LYS A 563 -16.98 20.78 -33.18
C LYS A 563 -17.36 21.75 -34.29
N ILE A 564 -17.31 23.05 -34.02
CA ILE A 564 -17.60 24.10 -35.00
C ILE A 564 -16.33 24.45 -35.80
N SER A 565 -15.14 24.21 -35.23
CA SER A 565 -13.83 24.46 -35.86
C SER A 565 -13.25 23.29 -36.66
N LYS A 566 -13.87 22.10 -36.60
CA LYS A 566 -13.58 20.94 -37.46
C LYS A 566 -14.64 20.83 -38.54
#